data_AF-A0A345I1D2-F1
#
_entry.id   AF-A0A345I1D2-F1
#
_cell.length_a   1.000
_cell.length_b   1.000
_cell.length_c   1.000
_cell.angle_alpha   90.00
_cell.angle_beta   90.00
_cell.angle_gamma   90.00
#
_symmetry.space_group_name_H-M   'P 1'
#
loop_
_entity.id
_entity.type
_entity.pdbx_description
1 polymer ?
#
loop_
_entity_poly.entity_id
_entity_poly.type
_entity_poly.pdbx_seq_one_letter_code
_entity_poly.pdbx_strand_id
1 'polypeptide(L)'
;MSSVGRRSVAVMAAALASLGVGTAVTAATPAVAAPCSGAECPSLKPTRLTTSQASLNVTQMQLENIHAMAVDAVTGEPIRGARIMFATIGGRTLGAAYTDYDGVAAITAPENLGIGTVQELLGGYEAAMVGDGVHAPAGAHGAIVIGIDQGPGVPGAPCSVCSDRGLKRDVVPVDWRR
;
A
#
# COMPACT_ATOMS: atom_id res chain seq x y z
N MET A 1 9.17 -46.89 -2.93
CA MET A 1 8.79 -45.72 -3.75
C MET A 1 7.42 -45.28 -3.27
N SER A 2 7.36 -44.30 -2.37
CA SER A 2 6.13 -43.92 -1.68
C SER A 2 5.75 -42.50 -2.09
N SER A 3 4.64 -42.41 -2.82
CA SER A 3 3.95 -41.20 -3.25
C SER A 3 3.43 -40.45 -2.04
N VAL A 4 3.84 -39.19 -1.85
CA VAL A 4 3.29 -38.29 -0.83
C VAL A 4 2.32 -37.34 -1.52
N GLY A 5 1.04 -37.57 -1.28
CA GLY A 5 -0.09 -36.85 -1.87
C GLY A 5 -0.24 -35.42 -1.36
N ARG A 6 -0.54 -34.52 -2.30
CA ARG A 6 -1.03 -33.16 -2.07
C ARG A 6 -2.37 -33.23 -1.34
N ARG A 7 -2.49 -32.58 -0.18
CA ARG A 7 -3.76 -32.31 0.47
C ARG A 7 -4.23 -30.91 0.08
N SER A 8 -5.10 -30.85 -0.94
CA SER A 8 -5.90 -29.67 -1.24
C SER A 8 -7.10 -29.66 -0.29
N VAL A 9 -7.19 -28.66 0.58
CA VAL A 9 -8.39 -28.42 1.39
C VAL A 9 -9.26 -27.41 0.64
N ALA A 10 -10.32 -27.92 0.00
CA ALA A 10 -11.38 -27.11 -0.54
C ALA A 10 -12.29 -26.66 0.62
N VAL A 11 -12.41 -25.35 0.83
CA VAL A 11 -13.43 -24.79 1.74
C VAL A 11 -14.66 -24.48 0.89
N MET A 12 -15.70 -25.30 1.09
CA MET A 12 -17.04 -25.10 0.53
C MET A 12 -17.71 -23.89 1.18
N ALA A 13 -18.15 -22.93 0.36
CA ALA A 13 -19.07 -21.89 0.76
C ALA A 13 -20.51 -22.40 0.57
N ALA A 14 -21.25 -22.59 1.67
CA ALA A 14 -22.68 -22.86 1.62
C ALA A 14 -23.43 -21.56 1.94
N ALA A 15 -24.07 -20.99 0.92
CA ALA A 15 -25.03 -19.89 1.07
C ALA A 15 -26.43 -20.49 1.26
N LEU A 16 -27.03 -20.28 2.43
CA LEU A 16 -28.45 -20.52 2.70
C LEU A 16 -29.14 -19.17 2.86
N ALA A 17 -29.95 -18.80 1.86
CA ALA A 17 -30.83 -17.65 1.93
C ALA A 17 -32.21 -18.12 2.43
N SER A 18 -32.65 -17.61 3.57
CA SER A 18 -34.03 -17.71 4.04
C SER A 18 -34.61 -16.31 4.26
N LEU A 19 -35.69 -16.01 3.55
CA LEU A 19 -36.49 -14.79 3.64
C LEU A 19 -37.19 -14.72 5.00
N GLY A 20 -37.00 -13.64 5.74
CA GLY A 20 -37.67 -13.35 7.02
C GLY A 20 -37.97 -11.87 7.14
N VAL A 21 -39.24 -11.55 7.38
CA VAL A 21 -39.81 -10.20 7.49
C VAL A 21 -39.46 -9.58 8.85
N GLY A 22 -38.96 -8.35 8.84
CA GLY A 22 -39.14 -7.36 9.91
C GLY A 22 -38.29 -7.51 11.19
N THR A 23 -37.14 -6.83 11.22
CA THR A 23 -36.61 -5.98 12.32
C THR A 23 -35.20 -5.57 11.93
N ALA A 24 -34.82 -4.32 12.22
CA ALA A 24 -33.54 -3.74 11.80
C ALA A 24 -32.35 -4.54 12.37
N VAL A 25 -31.72 -5.35 11.52
CA VAL A 25 -30.43 -5.95 11.80
C VAL A 25 -29.38 -4.98 11.29
N THR A 26 -28.70 -4.28 12.20
CA THR A 26 -27.42 -3.66 11.90
C THR A 26 -26.54 -4.73 11.25
N ALA A 27 -26.17 -4.52 9.99
CA ALA A 27 -25.22 -5.38 9.33
C ALA A 27 -23.92 -5.34 10.14
N ALA A 28 -23.67 -6.38 10.94
CA ALA A 28 -22.37 -6.59 11.53
C ALA A 28 -21.41 -6.79 10.35
N THR A 29 -20.55 -5.81 10.13
CA THR A 29 -19.35 -6.02 9.33
C THR A 29 -18.68 -7.28 9.84
N PRO A 30 -18.23 -8.21 8.97
CA PRO A 30 -17.44 -9.33 9.43
C PRO A 30 -16.21 -8.71 10.10
N ALA A 31 -16.15 -8.80 11.43
CA ALA A 31 -14.95 -8.51 12.17
C ALA A 31 -13.90 -9.44 11.59
N VAL A 32 -12.92 -8.88 10.89
CA VAL A 32 -11.68 -9.58 10.59
C VAL A 32 -11.18 -10.04 11.95
N ALA A 33 -11.30 -11.34 12.24
CA ALA A 33 -10.85 -11.88 13.50
C ALA A 33 -9.38 -11.45 13.66
N ALA A 34 -9.11 -10.67 14.71
CA ALA A 34 -7.74 -10.44 15.12
C ALA A 34 -7.07 -11.82 15.20
N PRO A 35 -5.87 -12.02 14.65
CA PRO A 35 -5.30 -13.35 14.44
C PRO A 35 -5.05 -14.12 15.75
N CYS A 36 -5.30 -13.49 16.91
CA CYS A 36 -5.10 -14.08 18.20
C CYS A 36 -6.12 -13.47 19.20
N SER A 37 -7.04 -14.27 19.72
CA SER A 37 -7.93 -13.90 20.84
C SER A 37 -7.73 -14.92 21.97
N GLY A 38 -6.90 -14.56 22.96
CA GLY A 38 -6.60 -15.40 24.12
C GLY A 38 -5.36 -14.95 24.89
N ALA A 39 -5.10 -15.57 26.04
CA ALA A 39 -3.97 -15.28 26.93
C ALA A 39 -2.60 -15.74 26.38
N GLU A 40 -2.58 -16.40 25.22
CA GLU A 40 -1.38 -16.95 24.58
C GLU A 40 -0.87 -16.16 23.38
N CYS A 41 -1.35 -14.94 23.16
CA CYS A 41 -0.68 -14.04 22.23
C CYS A 41 0.68 -13.66 22.81
N PRO A 42 1.82 -13.99 22.18
CA PRO A 42 3.04 -13.29 22.51
C PRO A 42 2.73 -11.80 22.36
N SER A 43 2.98 -11.02 23.42
CA SER A 43 2.77 -9.57 23.39
C SER A 43 3.79 -8.98 22.42
N LEU A 44 3.43 -8.94 21.14
CA LEU A 44 4.24 -8.37 20.09
C LEU A 44 4.30 -6.87 20.32
N LYS A 45 5.49 -6.31 20.14
CA LYS A 45 5.67 -4.87 20.21
C LYS A 45 4.86 -4.20 19.09
N PRO A 46 4.06 -3.18 19.37
CA PRO A 46 3.30 -2.50 18.33
C PRO A 46 4.25 -1.82 17.35
N THR A 47 3.88 -1.85 16.07
CA THR A 47 4.69 -1.30 14.98
C THR A 47 3.94 -0.21 14.27
N ARG A 48 4.65 0.86 13.92
CA ARG A 48 4.17 1.89 13.01
C ARG A 48 4.89 1.72 11.68
N LEU A 49 4.11 1.62 10.61
CA LEU A 49 4.62 1.61 9.24
C LEU A 49 4.19 2.91 8.56
N THR A 50 5.09 3.55 7.85
CA THR A 50 4.80 4.69 6.98
C THR A 50 5.35 4.43 5.59
N THR A 51 4.80 5.11 4.59
CA THR A 51 5.12 4.91 3.17
C THR A 51 5.40 6.24 2.49
N SER A 52 6.14 6.18 1.40
CA SER A 52 6.35 7.30 0.50
C SER A 52 5.25 7.45 -0.54
N GLN A 53 5.24 8.60 -1.19
CA GLN A 53 4.64 8.72 -2.52
C GLN A 53 5.58 8.10 -3.55
N ALA A 54 5.04 7.16 -4.35
CA ALA A 54 5.73 6.57 -5.48
C ALA A 54 5.38 7.32 -6.78
N SER A 55 6.22 7.18 -7.80
CA SER A 55 6.07 7.82 -9.10
C SER A 55 6.09 6.75 -10.21
N LEU A 56 5.19 6.88 -11.19
CA LEU A 56 5.23 6.10 -12.42
C LEU A 56 5.94 6.91 -13.48
N ASN A 57 7.14 6.46 -13.83
CA ASN A 57 7.85 6.91 -15.00
C ASN A 57 7.29 6.20 -16.25
N VAL A 58 6.40 6.88 -16.97
CA VAL A 58 5.73 6.34 -18.16
C VAL A 58 6.67 6.14 -19.36
N THR A 59 7.85 6.76 -19.36
CA THR A 59 8.82 6.59 -20.45
C THR A 59 9.62 5.30 -20.30
N GLN A 60 9.91 4.93 -19.05
CA GLN A 60 10.64 3.72 -18.70
C GLN A 60 9.72 2.57 -18.25
N MET A 61 8.42 2.86 -18.14
CA MET A 61 7.40 1.93 -17.65
C MET A 61 7.82 1.31 -16.32
N GLN A 62 8.19 2.19 -15.37
CA GLN A 62 8.78 1.81 -14.09
C GLN A 62 8.18 2.63 -12.96
N LEU A 63 7.84 1.96 -11.86
CA LEU A 63 7.49 2.58 -10.59
C LEU A 63 8.76 2.82 -9.77
N GLU A 64 8.89 4.05 -9.30
CA GLU A 64 10.02 4.59 -8.58
C GLU A 64 9.57 5.15 -7.23
N ASN A 65 10.54 5.36 -6.34
CA ASN A 65 10.33 5.91 -5.01
C ASN A 65 9.34 5.14 -4.14
N ILE A 66 9.20 3.82 -4.35
CA ILE A 66 8.43 2.94 -3.47
C ILE A 66 9.29 2.60 -2.25
N HIS A 67 8.94 3.13 -1.08
CA HIS A 67 9.57 2.73 0.17
C HIS A 67 8.63 2.81 1.36
N ALA A 68 8.96 2.04 2.39
CA ALA A 68 8.29 2.07 3.68
C ALA A 68 9.30 2.14 4.82
N MET A 69 8.95 2.87 5.88
CA MET A 69 9.71 2.98 7.11
C MET A 69 8.96 2.28 8.24
N ALA A 70 9.60 1.30 8.87
CA ALA A 70 9.06 0.57 10.01
C ALA A 70 9.76 1.03 11.30
N VAL A 71 8.97 1.44 12.29
CA VAL A 71 9.45 1.84 13.62
C VAL A 71 8.67 1.14 14.72
N ASP A 72 9.34 0.87 15.84
CA ASP A 72 8.68 0.45 17.08
C ASP A 72 7.79 1.60 17.54
N ALA A 73 6.49 1.35 17.71
CA ALA A 73 5.53 2.40 18.04
C ALA A 73 5.64 2.89 19.50
N VAL A 74 6.37 2.17 20.36
CA VAL A 74 6.63 2.54 21.75
C VAL A 74 7.93 3.33 21.86
N THR A 75 9.03 2.80 21.32
CA THR A 75 10.36 3.42 21.47
C THR A 75 10.68 4.46 20.39
N GLY A 76 10.04 4.36 19.23
CA GLY A 76 10.37 5.15 18.04
C GLY A 76 11.63 4.67 17.32
N GLU A 77 12.25 3.57 17.74
CA GLU A 77 13.45 3.03 17.12
C GLU A 77 13.13 2.36 15.78
N PRO A 78 14.02 2.48 14.77
CA PRO A 78 13.85 1.82 13.49
C PRO A 78 13.94 0.30 13.65
N ILE A 79 12.99 -0.42 13.01
CA ILE A 79 12.99 -1.88 13.01
C ILE A 79 13.85 -2.35 11.85
N ARG A 80 14.96 -3.05 12.16
CA ARG A 80 15.92 -3.56 11.17
C ARG A 80 15.63 -5.01 10.78
N GLY A 81 15.83 -5.34 9.50
CA GLY A 81 15.73 -6.71 8.99
C GLY A 81 14.29 -7.23 8.89
N ALA A 82 13.29 -6.37 9.07
CA ALA A 82 11.90 -6.72 8.88
C ALA A 82 11.58 -6.83 7.38
N ARG A 83 10.85 -7.87 7.00
CA ARG A 83 10.41 -8.06 5.61
C ARG A 83 9.15 -7.25 5.34
N ILE A 84 9.23 -6.35 4.37
CA ILE A 84 8.09 -5.57 3.87
C ILE A 84 7.71 -6.09 2.49
N MET A 85 6.42 -6.39 2.30
CA MET A 85 5.83 -6.70 1.00
C MET A 85 5.13 -5.48 0.45
N PHE A 86 5.38 -5.18 -0.83
CA PHE A 86 4.75 -4.09 -1.56
C PHE A 86 3.80 -4.67 -2.60
N ALA A 87 2.57 -4.19 -2.63
CA ALA A 87 1.57 -4.59 -3.60
C ALA A 87 0.73 -3.37 -4.01
N THR A 88 0.15 -3.39 -5.20
CA THR A 88 -0.90 -2.44 -5.57
C THR A 88 -2.15 -2.63 -4.69
N ILE A 89 -3.06 -1.66 -4.70
CA ILE A 89 -4.36 -1.81 -4.03
C ILE A 89 -5.20 -2.96 -4.62
N GLY A 90 -4.94 -3.35 -5.87
CA GLY A 90 -5.55 -4.51 -6.52
C GLY A 90 -4.98 -5.86 -6.04
N GLY A 91 -3.98 -5.85 -5.15
CA GLY A 91 -3.34 -7.04 -4.60
C GLY A 91 -2.22 -7.62 -5.48
N ARG A 92 -1.87 -6.95 -6.59
CA ARG A 92 -0.74 -7.37 -7.44
C ARG A 92 0.57 -7.03 -6.74
N THR A 93 1.41 -8.05 -6.54
CA THR A 93 2.70 -7.87 -5.89
C THR A 93 3.65 -7.06 -6.75
N LEU A 94 4.19 -5.97 -6.18
CA LEU A 94 5.24 -5.15 -6.77
C LEU A 94 6.63 -5.68 -6.40
N GLY A 95 6.78 -6.18 -5.18
CA GLY A 95 8.03 -6.76 -4.70
C GLY A 95 8.08 -6.90 -3.18
N ALA A 96 9.27 -7.21 -2.66
CA ALA A 96 9.53 -7.22 -1.23
C ALA A 96 10.98 -6.78 -0.96
N ALA A 97 11.19 -6.11 0.16
CA ALA A 97 12.51 -5.71 0.64
C ALA A 97 12.60 -5.90 2.15
N TYR A 98 13.83 -5.90 2.66
CA TYR A 98 14.11 -5.93 4.09
C TYR A 98 14.50 -4.53 4.55
N THR A 99 14.07 -4.16 5.76
CA THR A 99 14.43 -2.87 6.34
C THR A 99 15.93 -2.81 6.68
N ASP A 100 16.55 -1.68 6.36
CA ASP A 100 17.95 -1.40 6.66
C ASP A 100 18.16 -0.88 8.10
N TYR A 101 19.29 -0.24 8.37
CA TYR A 101 19.61 0.33 9.69
C TYR A 101 18.73 1.52 10.07
N ASP A 102 18.17 2.22 9.09
CA ASP A 102 17.25 3.34 9.29
C ASP A 102 15.79 2.87 9.33
N GLY A 103 15.55 1.56 9.25
CA GLY A 103 14.22 0.97 9.27
C GLY A 103 13.50 1.08 7.92
N VAL A 104 14.24 1.39 6.84
CA VAL A 104 13.67 1.66 5.52
C VAL A 104 13.81 0.43 4.62
N ALA A 105 12.70 0.04 3.99
CA ALA A 105 12.67 -0.95 2.92
C ALA A 105 12.22 -0.24 1.63
N ALA A 106 12.99 -0.37 0.55
CA ALA A 106 12.72 0.31 -0.72
C ALA A 106 12.83 -0.65 -1.91
N ILE A 107 12.01 -0.43 -2.93
CA ILE A 107 12.07 -1.15 -4.21
C ILE A 107 11.83 -0.21 -5.39
N THR A 108 12.21 -0.66 -6.58
CA THR A 108 11.63 -0.22 -7.84
C THR A 108 10.90 -1.40 -8.47
N ALA A 109 9.85 -1.13 -9.25
CA ALA A 109 9.06 -2.19 -9.88
C ALA A 109 8.79 -1.86 -11.35
N PRO A 110 9.04 -2.79 -12.30
CA PRO A 110 8.61 -2.60 -13.67
C PRO A 110 7.09 -2.62 -13.75
N GLU A 111 6.53 -1.78 -14.61
CA GLU A 111 5.09 -1.64 -14.78
C GLU A 111 4.68 -1.91 -16.22
N ASN A 112 3.50 -2.50 -16.42
CA ASN A 112 2.93 -2.69 -17.74
C ASN A 112 1.47 -2.26 -17.71
N LEU A 113 1.14 -1.21 -18.45
CA LEU A 113 -0.18 -0.61 -18.48
C LEU A 113 -1.13 -1.46 -19.33
N GLY A 114 -1.62 -2.54 -18.72
CA GLY A 114 -2.73 -3.34 -19.23
C GLY A 114 -4.08 -2.65 -19.00
N ILE A 115 -5.13 -3.29 -19.52
CA ILE A 115 -6.51 -2.85 -19.29
C ILE A 115 -6.80 -2.91 -17.79
N GLY A 116 -7.20 -1.78 -17.20
CA GLY A 116 -7.51 -1.67 -15.77
C GLY A 116 -6.32 -1.33 -14.86
N THR A 117 -5.09 -1.43 -15.36
CA THR A 117 -3.88 -1.16 -14.58
C THR A 117 -3.79 0.30 -14.14
N VAL A 118 -4.23 1.24 -14.98
CA VAL A 118 -4.19 2.66 -14.61
C VAL A 118 -5.10 2.95 -13.41
N GLN A 119 -6.31 2.38 -13.38
CA GLN A 119 -7.23 2.54 -12.25
C GLN A 119 -6.68 1.91 -10.97
N GLU A 120 -6.02 0.76 -11.09
CA GLU A 120 -5.32 0.11 -9.98
C GLU A 120 -4.20 1.02 -9.43
N LEU A 121 -3.34 1.56 -10.30
CA LEU A 121 -2.23 2.42 -9.88
C LEU A 121 -2.69 3.77 -9.31
N LEU A 122 -3.78 4.34 -9.82
CA LEU A 122 -4.37 5.55 -9.24
C LEU A 122 -4.91 5.32 -7.83
N GLY A 123 -5.22 4.07 -7.49
CA GLY A 123 -5.54 3.66 -6.15
C GLY A 123 -4.34 3.52 -5.22
N GLY A 124 -3.10 3.61 -5.72
CA GLY A 124 -1.87 3.54 -4.93
C GLY A 124 -1.34 2.12 -4.69
N TYR A 125 -0.48 2.01 -3.69
CA TYR A 125 0.13 0.77 -3.24
C TYR A 125 0.01 0.60 -1.72
N GLU A 126 0.10 -0.63 -1.27
CA GLU A 126 0.17 -1.04 0.12
C GLU A 126 1.55 -1.60 0.43
N ALA A 127 2.10 -1.20 1.57
CA ALA A 127 3.23 -1.84 2.20
C ALA A 127 2.72 -2.63 3.41
N ALA A 128 3.13 -3.90 3.52
CA ALA A 128 2.74 -4.78 4.60
C ALA A 128 3.97 -5.41 5.25
N MET A 129 4.12 -5.19 6.56
CA MET A 129 5.03 -5.93 7.41
C MET A 129 4.30 -7.15 7.98
N VAL A 130 4.83 -8.34 7.72
CA VAL A 130 4.21 -9.62 8.13
C VAL A 130 4.38 -9.90 9.64
N GLY A 131 5.22 -9.11 10.33
CA GLY A 131 5.68 -9.39 11.68
C GLY A 131 6.89 -10.34 11.66
N ASP A 132 7.82 -10.13 12.59
CA ASP A 132 9.09 -10.88 12.70
C ASP A 132 9.12 -11.82 13.92
N GLY A 133 7.99 -11.96 14.63
CA GLY A 133 7.87 -12.70 15.88
C GLY A 133 8.18 -11.88 17.14
N VAL A 134 8.66 -10.64 17.00
CA VAL A 134 8.87 -9.66 18.08
C VAL A 134 7.96 -8.46 17.91
N HIS A 135 7.80 -8.00 16.69
CA HIS A 135 7.02 -6.84 16.26
C HIS A 135 5.72 -7.29 15.58
N ALA A 136 4.64 -6.56 15.86
CA ALA A 136 3.32 -6.85 15.32
C ALA A 136 3.27 -6.57 13.81
N PRO A 137 2.42 -7.28 13.05
CA PRO A 137 2.16 -6.94 11.65
C PRO A 137 1.63 -5.50 11.53
N ALA A 138 2.03 -4.80 10.47
CA ALA A 138 1.62 -3.42 10.20
C ALA A 138 1.42 -3.19 8.70
N GLY A 139 0.49 -2.29 8.36
CA GLY A 139 0.19 -1.91 6.97
C GLY A 139 0.22 -0.40 6.80
N ALA A 140 0.59 0.06 5.60
CA ALA A 140 0.63 1.46 5.25
C ALA A 140 0.34 1.68 3.76
N HIS A 141 -0.47 2.70 3.48
CA HIS A 141 -0.92 3.06 2.15
C HIS A 141 -0.05 4.17 1.54
N GLY A 142 0.45 3.98 0.32
CA GLY A 142 1.20 4.98 -0.43
C GLY A 142 0.53 5.35 -1.74
N ALA A 143 0.49 6.64 -2.06
CA ALA A 143 -0.03 7.11 -3.35
C ALA A 143 0.99 6.85 -4.48
N ILE A 144 0.49 6.61 -5.70
CA ILE A 144 1.29 6.60 -6.93
C ILE A 144 0.87 7.78 -7.78
N VAL A 145 1.83 8.60 -8.20
CA VAL A 145 1.61 9.71 -9.13
C VAL A 145 2.25 9.42 -10.48
N ILE A 146 1.76 10.04 -11.55
CA ILE A 146 2.38 9.92 -12.87
C ILE A 146 3.41 11.04 -13.02
N GLY A 147 4.64 10.69 -13.35
CA GLY A 147 5.71 11.65 -13.58
C GLY A 147 7.08 11.15 -13.16
N ILE A 148 8.09 11.98 -13.42
CA ILE A 148 9.45 11.81 -12.89
C ILE A 148 9.56 12.72 -11.68
N ASP A 149 9.81 12.12 -10.51
CA ASP A 149 10.09 12.70 -9.20
C ASP A 149 10.06 14.23 -9.08
N GLN A 150 8.84 14.77 -9.04
CA GLN A 150 8.56 16.13 -8.58
C GLN A 150 7.27 16.12 -7.76
N GLY A 151 7.19 15.23 -6.78
CA GLY A 151 6.18 15.30 -5.73
C GLY A 151 6.56 16.38 -4.69
N PRO A 152 5.61 17.07 -4.06
CA PRO A 152 5.90 18.07 -3.04
C PRO A 152 6.56 17.38 -1.82
N GLY A 153 7.84 17.70 -1.57
CA GLY A 153 8.55 17.21 -0.37
C GLY A 153 10.03 16.86 -0.54
N VAL A 154 10.62 16.91 -1.73
CA VAL A 154 12.06 16.62 -1.93
C VAL A 154 12.91 17.88 -1.71
N PRO A 155 13.88 17.90 -0.77
CA PRO A 155 14.82 19.02 -0.64
C PRO A 155 15.76 19.04 -1.85
N GLY A 156 15.75 20.13 -2.62
CA GLY A 156 16.72 20.38 -3.69
C GLY A 156 16.20 20.29 -5.13
N ALA A 157 14.94 19.90 -5.34
CA ALA A 157 14.29 20.00 -6.64
C ALA A 157 12.99 20.82 -6.48
N PRO A 158 13.01 22.15 -6.68
CA PRO A 158 11.76 22.88 -6.80
C PRO A 158 11.02 22.24 -7.97
N CYS A 159 9.81 21.79 -7.71
CA CYS A 159 8.91 21.27 -8.71
C CYS A 159 8.83 22.20 -9.93
N SER A 160 9.61 21.92 -10.97
CA SER A 160 9.56 22.66 -12.22
C SER A 160 8.27 22.37 -13.00
N VAL A 161 7.54 21.31 -12.61
CA VAL A 161 6.28 20.86 -13.22
C VAL A 161 5.13 20.72 -12.20
N CYS A 162 5.27 21.14 -10.93
CA CYS A 162 4.08 21.25 -10.08
C CYS A 162 3.32 22.53 -10.42
N SER A 163 2.21 22.34 -11.13
CA SER A 163 1.16 23.31 -11.37
C SER A 163 1.56 24.50 -12.24
N ASP A 164 0.90 24.57 -13.40
CA ASP A 164 0.75 25.70 -14.32
C ASP A 164 0.23 27.02 -13.69
N ARG A 165 0.25 27.17 -12.36
CA ARG A 165 -0.27 28.34 -11.64
C ARG A 165 0.42 29.63 -12.05
N GLY A 166 1.67 29.56 -12.52
CA GLY A 166 2.38 30.67 -13.17
C GLY A 166 1.79 31.03 -14.53
N LEU A 167 1.58 30.05 -15.42
CA LEU A 167 0.98 30.25 -16.75
C LEU A 167 -0.48 30.72 -16.69
N LYS A 168 -1.24 30.35 -15.65
CA LYS A 168 -2.60 30.87 -15.44
C LYS A 168 -2.64 32.36 -15.08
N ARG A 169 -1.53 32.95 -14.62
CA ARG A 169 -1.45 34.40 -14.37
C ARG A 169 -1.22 35.21 -15.64
N ASP A 170 -0.72 34.56 -16.70
CA ASP A 170 -0.46 35.18 -18.00
C ASP A 170 -1.62 34.99 -19.00
N VAL A 171 -2.72 34.36 -18.58
CA VAL A 171 -3.95 34.30 -19.36
C VAL A 171 -4.59 35.69 -19.37
N VAL A 172 -4.36 36.43 -20.46
CA VAL A 172 -5.07 37.67 -20.76
C VAL A 172 -6.57 37.40 -20.68
N PRO A 173 -7.35 38.18 -19.91
CA PRO A 173 -8.80 38.05 -19.91
C PRO A 173 -9.33 38.26 -21.32
N VAL A 174 -9.97 37.25 -21.89
CA VAL A 174 -10.73 37.41 -23.13
C VAL A 174 -11.95 38.25 -22.79
N ASP A 175 -12.02 39.47 -23.32
CA ASP A 175 -13.23 40.29 -23.24
C ASP A 175 -14.27 39.73 -24.21
N TRP A 176 -15.32 39.14 -23.66
CA TRP A 176 -16.43 38.56 -24.42
C TRP A 176 -17.53 39.59 -24.73
N ARG A 177 -17.32 40.88 -24.47
CA ARG A 177 -18.27 41.93 -24.85
C ARG A 177 -18.13 42.26 -26.33
N ARG A 178 -18.98 41.63 -27.14
CA ARG A 178 -19.45 42.18 -28.41
C ARG A 178 -20.74 42.96 -28.19
#